data_AF-A0A2D6G493-F1
#
_entry.id   AF-A0A2D6G493-F1
#
_cell.length_a   1.000
_cell.length_b   1.000
_cell.length_c   1.000
_cell.angle_alpha   90.00
_cell.angle_beta   90.00
_cell.angle_gamma   90.00
#
_symmetry.space_group_name_H-M   'P 1'
#
loop_
_entity.id
_entity.type
_entity.pdbx_description
1 polymer ?
#
loop_
_entity_poly.entity_id
_entity_poly.type
_entity_poly.pdbx_seq_one_letter_code
_entity_poly.pdbx_strand_id
1 'polypeptide(L)'
;MLIAVNPLQAAPCSSADIVNGYQGVLKRIKAKDYTRALPALKSLADAGHGPAQRHLAVMLRDGKGIAKSVSGAALWSELAFRSGDKTAKSMTRDLRGRLDNVSRGILDQRLKAWRAARLACSGAKLSTLPVRNGDTGKELIQEVSVGRLIDDRQAEIARRRFPEIIKAALGQDPSARIYLDVVDNYQLYTGGRYHRYTGWKKNRSGKNIMRVPTNAFNDKSLKFFARMVTLTAKRWLYGHTPDAEFDDPLLRVVAGKNYYGSVYPDIRNGRYYQVMRQAFEMAKQLPRSVRKYIDIIDEVHYNPISKHFNRAGAADAAAYYNKILSFDGKRMMFVRRNVRYGSPLFFMQTFVHEGTHAVQDKRAQRYHREIPRMKKRLGKLQQRGRGNSPAAQRVKKDIDRKFDYVMRWYKGVEKGGRRIADMSFECEATENEIRAIKAAGGSPRVMKASGYLKLCPEAQKMLVQWQNSQAKNRRR
;
A
#
# COMPACT_ATOMS: atom_id res chain seq x y z
N MET A 1 -57.88 -0.16 8.61
CA MET A 1 -56.56 -0.61 8.10
C MET A 1 -55.52 0.45 8.43
N LEU A 2 -54.77 0.26 9.52
CA LEU A 2 -53.61 1.09 9.84
C LEU A 2 -52.45 0.62 8.97
N ILE A 3 -51.97 1.51 8.09
CA ILE A 3 -50.77 1.28 7.29
C ILE A 3 -49.59 1.28 8.28
N ALA A 4 -49.03 0.11 8.55
CA ALA A 4 -47.78 -0.03 9.27
C ALA A 4 -46.67 0.62 8.43
N VAL A 5 -46.28 1.84 8.79
CA VAL A 5 -45.07 2.47 8.27
C VAL A 5 -43.89 1.66 8.79
N ASN A 6 -43.34 0.81 7.93
CA ASN A 6 -42.13 0.05 8.22
C ASN A 6 -41.01 1.08 8.51
N PRO A 7 -40.42 1.12 9.71
CA PRO A 7 -39.36 2.08 9.98
C PRO A 7 -38.20 1.77 9.03
N LEU A 8 -37.80 2.77 8.23
CA LEU A 8 -36.61 2.74 7.39
C LEU A 8 -35.46 2.12 8.18
N GLN A 9 -35.13 0.85 7.90
CA GLN A 9 -33.98 0.20 8.52
C GLN A 9 -32.75 1.00 8.11
N ALA A 10 -32.07 1.58 9.09
CA ALA A 10 -30.85 2.32 8.85
C ALA A 10 -29.83 1.40 8.17
N ALA A 11 -29.42 1.76 6.96
CA ALA A 11 -28.53 0.95 6.16
C ALA A 11 -27.08 1.13 6.64
N PRO A 12 -26.21 0.12 6.43
CA PRO A 12 -24.77 0.32 6.57
C PRO A 12 -24.32 1.50 5.70
N CYS A 13 -23.46 2.34 6.25
CA CYS A 13 -22.90 3.46 5.50
C CYS A 13 -21.97 2.96 4.40
N SER A 14 -22.08 3.52 3.19
CA SER A 14 -21.04 3.35 2.18
C SER A 14 -19.81 4.18 2.54
N SER A 15 -18.68 3.84 1.94
CA SER A 15 -17.46 4.65 2.01
C SER A 15 -17.67 6.11 1.60
N ALA A 16 -18.51 6.35 0.60
CA ALA A 16 -18.87 7.69 0.14
C ALA A 16 -19.71 8.45 1.18
N ASP A 17 -20.62 7.78 1.88
CA ASP A 17 -21.44 8.41 2.92
C ASP A 17 -20.58 8.92 4.08
N ILE A 18 -19.57 8.15 4.49
CA ILE A 18 -18.62 8.53 5.55
C ILE A 18 -17.83 9.78 5.12
N VAL A 19 -17.24 9.75 3.93
CA VAL A 19 -16.41 10.86 3.41
C VAL A 19 -17.25 12.13 3.21
N ASN A 20 -18.38 12.02 2.51
CA ASN A 20 -19.24 13.16 2.20
C ASN A 20 -19.89 13.72 3.47
N GLY A 21 -20.30 12.86 4.40
CA GLY A 21 -20.86 13.25 5.68
C GLY A 21 -19.86 14.09 6.50
N TYR A 22 -18.59 13.68 6.53
CA TYR A 22 -17.56 14.48 7.19
C TYR A 22 -17.26 15.80 6.47
N GLN A 23 -17.21 15.81 5.13
CA GLN A 23 -17.05 17.05 4.36
C GLN A 23 -18.19 18.06 4.66
N GLY A 24 -19.43 17.56 4.79
CA GLY A 24 -20.56 18.37 5.22
C GLY A 24 -20.38 18.97 6.61
N VAL A 25 -19.85 18.19 7.56
CA VAL A 25 -19.47 18.68 8.90
C VAL A 25 -18.43 19.80 8.82
N LEU A 26 -17.34 19.59 8.06
CA LEU A 26 -16.30 20.61 7.89
C LEU A 26 -16.82 21.90 7.28
N LYS A 27 -17.71 21.81 6.29
CA LYS A 27 -18.36 22.98 5.68
C LYS A 27 -19.11 23.81 6.73
N ARG A 28 -19.88 23.16 7.61
CA ARG A 28 -20.61 23.82 8.69
C ARG A 28 -19.67 24.41 9.74
N ILE A 29 -18.63 23.68 10.15
CA ILE A 29 -17.58 24.18 11.07
C ILE A 29 -16.90 25.43 10.50
N LYS A 30 -16.54 25.43 9.21
CA LYS A 30 -15.94 26.58 8.52
C LYS A 30 -16.89 27.79 8.47
N ALA A 31 -18.19 27.54 8.33
CA ALA A 31 -19.23 28.56 8.40
C ALA A 31 -19.58 29.00 9.84
N LYS A 32 -18.89 28.47 10.87
CA LYS A 32 -19.19 28.69 12.30
C LYS A 32 -20.59 28.22 12.74
N ASP A 33 -21.25 27.37 11.94
CA ASP A 33 -22.54 26.75 12.25
C ASP A 33 -22.33 25.46 13.07
N TYR A 34 -21.79 25.63 14.27
CA TYR A 34 -21.38 24.54 15.15
C TYR A 34 -22.56 23.69 15.62
N THR A 35 -23.70 24.32 15.94
CA THR A 35 -24.90 23.63 16.43
C THR A 35 -25.44 22.65 15.40
N ARG A 36 -25.44 23.02 14.11
CA ARG A 36 -25.86 22.07 13.06
C ARG A 36 -24.77 21.10 12.63
N ALA A 37 -23.49 21.38 12.91
CA ALA A 37 -22.40 20.43 12.69
C ALA A 37 -22.37 19.30 13.73
N LEU A 38 -22.73 19.63 14.99
CA LEU A 38 -22.55 18.78 16.15
C LEU A 38 -23.16 17.37 16.02
N PRO A 39 -24.39 17.16 15.53
CA PRO A 39 -24.98 15.83 15.49
C PRO A 39 -24.18 14.85 14.62
N ALA A 40 -23.87 15.23 13.38
CA ALA A 40 -23.12 14.40 12.46
C ALA A 40 -21.66 14.24 12.88
N LEU A 41 -21.05 15.30 13.43
CA LEU A 41 -19.70 15.24 13.99
C LEU A 41 -19.63 14.23 15.14
N LYS A 42 -20.61 14.28 16.05
CA LYS A 42 -20.69 13.37 17.20
C LYS A 42 -20.89 11.93 16.73
N SER A 43 -21.76 11.67 15.76
CA SER A 43 -21.93 10.31 15.21
C SER A 43 -20.64 9.73 14.62
N LEU A 44 -19.86 10.53 13.86
CA LEU A 44 -18.56 10.10 13.34
C LEU A 44 -17.52 9.90 14.45
N ALA A 45 -17.51 10.77 15.46
CA ALA A 45 -16.60 10.69 16.59
C ALA A 45 -16.87 9.45 17.45
N ASP A 46 -18.15 9.21 17.76
CA ASP A 46 -18.65 8.02 18.45
C ASP A 46 -18.28 6.75 17.66
N ALA A 47 -18.32 6.78 16.31
CA ALA A 47 -17.92 5.67 15.46
C ALA A 47 -16.39 5.47 15.31
N GLY A 48 -15.56 6.32 15.94
CA GLY A 48 -14.09 6.17 15.93
C GLY A 48 -13.35 6.93 14.83
N HIS A 49 -14.01 7.84 14.12
CA HIS A 49 -13.34 8.67 13.11
C HIS A 49 -12.43 9.71 13.79
N GLY A 50 -11.11 9.49 13.73
CA GLY A 50 -10.12 10.33 14.41
C GLY A 50 -10.26 11.84 14.15
N PRO A 51 -10.38 12.28 12.90
CA PRO A 51 -10.56 13.69 12.57
C PRO A 51 -11.88 14.29 13.12
N ALA A 52 -12.94 13.48 13.28
CA ALA A 52 -14.17 13.93 13.93
C ALA A 52 -14.00 14.02 15.45
N GLN A 53 -13.34 13.04 16.07
CA GLN A 53 -13.01 13.08 17.50
C GLN A 53 -12.16 14.32 17.84
N ARG A 54 -11.18 14.65 16.98
CA ARG A 54 -10.37 15.87 17.13
C ARG A 54 -11.21 17.15 17.08
N HIS A 55 -12.12 17.30 16.12
CA HIS A 55 -12.97 18.49 16.04
C HIS A 55 -13.97 18.57 17.20
N LEU A 56 -14.49 17.43 17.66
CA LEU A 56 -15.34 17.39 18.84
C LEU A 56 -14.57 17.83 20.10
N ALA A 57 -13.30 17.43 20.21
CA ALA A 57 -12.42 17.92 21.28
C ALA A 57 -12.22 19.44 21.22
N VAL A 58 -12.02 20.01 20.03
CA VAL A 58 -11.92 21.47 19.85
C VAL A 58 -13.21 22.18 20.26
N MET A 59 -14.37 21.66 19.84
CA MET A 59 -15.66 22.24 20.20
C MET A 59 -15.92 22.22 21.71
N LEU A 60 -15.59 21.12 22.39
CA LEU A 60 -15.69 21.02 23.85
C LEU A 60 -14.66 21.90 24.59
N ARG A 61 -13.45 22.06 24.06
CA ARG A 61 -12.43 22.94 24.65
C ARG A 61 -12.86 24.40 24.57
N ASP A 62 -13.45 24.80 23.45
CA ASP A 62 -13.76 26.20 23.13
C ASP A 62 -15.21 26.59 23.47
N GLY A 63 -16.09 25.64 23.80
CA GLY A 63 -17.52 25.90 24.03
C GLY A 63 -18.31 26.23 22.75
N LYS A 64 -17.90 25.69 21.60
CA LYS A 64 -18.50 26.03 20.28
C LYS A 64 -19.68 25.13 19.97
N GLY A 65 -20.91 25.64 20.08
CA GLY A 65 -22.15 24.89 19.82
C GLY A 65 -22.44 23.75 20.80
N ILE A 66 -21.61 23.62 21.84
CA ILE A 66 -21.73 22.68 22.96
C ILE A 66 -21.06 23.29 24.18
N ALA A 67 -21.51 22.98 25.39
CA ALA A 67 -20.92 23.49 26.62
C ALA A 67 -19.43 23.12 26.75
N LYS A 68 -18.64 24.04 27.30
CA LYS A 68 -17.20 23.84 27.49
C LYS A 68 -16.92 22.73 28.50
N SER A 69 -16.02 21.81 28.16
CA SER A 69 -15.57 20.73 29.05
C SER A 69 -14.15 20.31 28.73
N VAL A 70 -13.20 20.63 29.62
CA VAL A 70 -11.79 20.25 29.46
C VAL A 70 -11.63 18.72 29.53
N SER A 71 -12.28 18.06 30.49
CA SER A 71 -12.25 16.59 30.62
C SER A 71 -12.87 15.88 29.42
N GLY A 72 -13.96 16.44 28.86
CA GLY A 72 -14.55 15.95 27.62
C GLY A 72 -13.61 16.12 26.43
N ALA A 73 -13.00 17.30 26.28
CA ALA A 73 -12.04 17.56 25.22
C ALA A 73 -10.82 16.63 25.31
N ALA A 74 -10.28 16.41 26.52
CA ALA A 74 -9.17 15.50 26.76
C ALA A 74 -9.50 14.08 26.28
N LEU A 75 -10.68 13.55 26.63
CA LEU A 75 -11.14 12.23 26.16
C LEU A 75 -11.14 12.12 24.65
N TRP A 76 -11.79 13.05 23.95
CA TRP A 76 -11.93 12.98 22.50
C TRP A 76 -10.61 13.20 21.77
N SER A 77 -9.74 14.08 22.27
CA SER A 77 -8.41 14.28 21.70
C SER A 77 -7.51 13.04 21.85
N GLU A 78 -7.61 12.33 22.98
CA GLU A 78 -6.83 11.12 23.22
C GLU A 78 -7.33 9.95 22.35
N LEU A 79 -8.65 9.82 22.16
CA LEU A 79 -9.21 8.86 21.21
C LEU A 79 -8.76 9.15 19.77
N ALA A 80 -8.79 10.43 19.37
CA ALA A 80 -8.32 10.85 18.05
C ALA A 80 -6.85 10.47 17.84
N PHE A 81 -5.99 10.77 18.83
CA PHE A 81 -4.57 10.40 18.80
C PHE A 81 -4.38 8.88 18.70
N ARG A 82 -5.10 8.09 19.49
CA ARG A 82 -5.05 6.60 19.44
C ARG A 82 -5.53 6.04 18.11
N SER A 83 -6.46 6.71 17.44
CA SER A 83 -6.92 6.32 16.10
C SER A 83 -5.85 6.58 15.01
N GLY A 84 -4.83 7.40 15.33
CA GLY A 84 -3.74 7.78 14.45
C GLY A 84 -3.84 9.20 13.88
N ASP A 85 -4.72 10.06 14.42
CA ASP A 85 -4.78 11.45 14.00
C ASP A 85 -3.54 12.21 14.50
N LYS A 86 -2.71 12.65 13.55
CA LYS A 86 -1.43 13.29 13.85
C LYS A 86 -1.60 14.66 14.53
N THR A 87 -2.64 15.40 14.16
CA THR A 87 -2.95 16.73 14.73
C THR A 87 -3.38 16.63 16.19
N ALA A 88 -4.04 15.54 16.58
CA ALA A 88 -4.48 15.31 17.95
C ALA A 88 -3.33 15.09 18.95
N LYS A 89 -2.12 14.73 18.50
CA LYS A 89 -0.98 14.42 19.37
C LYS A 89 -0.56 15.56 20.28
N SER A 90 -0.49 16.79 19.78
CA SER A 90 -0.16 17.96 20.61
C SER A 90 -1.35 18.36 21.49
N MET A 91 -2.55 18.29 20.94
CA MET A 91 -3.80 18.61 21.63
C MET A 91 -4.04 17.72 22.85
N THR A 92 -3.87 16.40 22.74
CA THR A 92 -4.06 15.48 23.88
C THR A 92 -3.04 15.75 24.98
N ARG A 93 -1.78 16.05 24.64
CA ARG A 93 -0.74 16.38 25.64
C ARG A 93 -1.12 17.61 26.46
N ASP A 94 -1.55 18.68 25.79
CA ASP A 94 -2.00 19.92 26.45
C ASP A 94 -3.24 19.68 27.32
N LEU A 95 -4.31 19.10 26.74
CA LEU A 95 -5.58 18.91 27.45
C LEU A 95 -5.45 17.95 28.63
N ARG A 96 -4.67 16.87 28.50
CA ARG A 96 -4.40 15.95 29.60
C ARG A 96 -3.57 16.59 30.71
N GLY A 97 -2.63 17.49 30.36
CA GLY A 97 -1.81 18.22 31.32
C GLY A 97 -2.61 19.21 32.18
N ARG A 98 -3.76 19.69 31.69
CA ARG A 98 -4.68 20.59 32.42
C ARG A 98 -5.58 19.86 33.42
N LEU A 99 -5.56 18.53 33.43
CA LEU A 99 -6.37 17.72 34.35
C LEU A 99 -5.60 17.46 35.65
N ASP A 100 -6.31 17.55 36.77
CA ASP A 100 -5.83 17.05 38.06
C ASP A 100 -5.67 15.51 38.04
N ASN A 101 -5.08 14.96 39.10
CA ASN A 101 -4.79 13.52 39.18
C ASN A 101 -6.07 12.66 39.16
N VAL A 102 -7.15 13.13 39.79
CA VAL A 102 -8.43 12.40 39.86
C VAL A 102 -9.09 12.33 38.48
N SER A 103 -9.19 13.48 37.80
CA SER A 103 -9.73 13.60 36.45
C SER A 103 -8.92 12.81 35.42
N ARG A 104 -7.60 12.73 35.57
CA ARG A 104 -6.75 11.84 34.76
C ARG A 104 -7.08 10.36 34.99
N GLY A 105 -7.29 9.95 36.24
CA GLY A 105 -7.75 8.59 36.56
C GLY A 105 -9.09 8.24 35.91
N ILE A 106 -10.06 9.15 35.99
CA ILE A 106 -11.38 9.00 35.34
C ILE A 106 -11.24 8.93 33.82
N LEU A 107 -10.41 9.79 33.23
CA LEU A 107 -10.11 9.78 31.80
C LEU A 107 -9.57 8.41 31.36
N ASP A 108 -8.61 7.84 32.10
CA ASP A 108 -8.01 6.55 31.78
C ASP A 108 -9.01 5.40 31.84
N GLN A 109 -9.89 5.40 32.85
CA GLN A 109 -11.00 4.45 32.94
C GLN A 109 -11.96 4.56 31.75
N ARG A 110 -12.35 5.79 31.39
CA ARG A 110 -13.24 6.04 30.23
C ARG A 110 -12.61 5.59 28.93
N LEU A 111 -11.32 5.85 28.72
CA LEU A 111 -10.59 5.38 27.54
C LEU A 111 -10.52 3.86 27.45
N LYS A 112 -10.36 3.17 28.58
CA LYS A 112 -10.35 1.69 28.64
C LYS A 112 -11.74 1.11 28.34
N ALA A 113 -12.79 1.78 28.82
CA ALA A 113 -14.18 1.36 28.62
C ALA A 113 -14.74 1.72 27.23
N TRP A 114 -14.19 2.74 26.57
CA TRP A 114 -14.73 3.24 25.30
C TRP A 114 -14.72 2.19 24.20
N ARG A 115 -15.82 2.14 23.43
CA ARG A 115 -16.00 1.30 22.24
C ARG A 115 -16.61 2.17 21.16
N ALA A 116 -16.10 2.04 19.93
CA ALA A 116 -16.68 2.75 18.78
C ALA A 116 -18.11 2.29 18.55
N ALA A 117 -19.03 3.23 18.33
CA ALA A 117 -20.39 2.93 17.88
C ALA A 117 -20.40 2.46 16.42
N ARG A 118 -21.51 1.86 16.00
CA ARG A 118 -21.73 1.46 14.61
C ARG A 118 -22.31 2.64 13.85
N LEU A 119 -21.74 3.01 12.71
CA LEU A 119 -22.31 4.07 11.90
C LEU A 119 -23.48 3.54 11.08
N ALA A 120 -24.54 4.33 10.99
CA ALA A 120 -25.76 4.02 10.27
C ALA A 120 -26.18 5.21 9.41
N CYS A 121 -26.53 4.93 8.15
CA CYS A 121 -26.83 5.95 7.14
C CYS A 121 -28.26 5.80 6.61
N SER A 122 -28.93 6.95 6.44
CA SER A 122 -30.23 7.06 5.78
C SER A 122 -30.19 8.30 4.89
N GLY A 123 -29.90 8.10 3.61
CA GLY A 123 -29.53 9.20 2.71
C GLY A 123 -28.33 9.98 3.25
N ALA A 124 -28.44 11.30 3.34
CA ALA A 124 -27.38 12.17 3.85
C ALA A 124 -27.26 12.22 5.39
N LYS A 125 -28.12 11.53 6.14
CA LYS A 125 -28.14 11.59 7.61
C LYS A 125 -27.26 10.50 8.21
N LEU A 126 -26.28 10.94 9.02
CA LEU A 126 -25.44 10.08 9.85
C LEU A 126 -26.06 9.87 11.23
N SER A 127 -26.00 8.64 11.71
CA SER A 127 -26.44 8.24 13.04
C SER A 127 -25.57 7.11 13.57
N THR A 128 -25.74 6.77 14.84
CA THR A 128 -25.00 5.67 15.48
C THR A 128 -25.94 4.66 16.11
N LEU A 129 -25.58 3.38 15.96
CA LEU A 129 -26.23 2.27 16.66
C LEU A 129 -25.28 1.70 17.73
N PRO A 130 -25.82 1.20 18.85
CA PRO A 130 -25.00 0.55 19.87
C PRO A 130 -24.29 -0.69 19.32
N VAL A 131 -23.07 -0.95 19.78
CA VAL A 131 -22.38 -2.20 19.47
C VAL A 131 -23.00 -3.32 20.30
N ARG A 132 -23.47 -4.38 19.65
CA ARG A 132 -23.99 -5.57 20.34
C ARG A 132 -22.84 -6.32 21.00
N ASN A 133 -23.05 -6.83 22.21
CA ASN A 133 -22.13 -7.79 22.82
C ASN A 133 -21.93 -8.98 21.86
N GLY A 134 -20.67 -9.35 21.63
CA GLY A 134 -20.32 -10.44 20.70
C GLY A 134 -20.26 -10.06 19.22
N ASP A 135 -20.12 -8.77 18.87
CA ASP A 135 -19.91 -8.33 17.48
C ASP A 135 -18.73 -9.07 16.81
N THR A 136 -19.06 -9.89 15.81
CA THR A 136 -18.07 -10.67 15.03
C THR A 136 -17.57 -9.91 13.80
N GLY A 137 -18.15 -8.76 13.48
CA GLY A 137 -17.90 -8.03 12.24
C GLY A 137 -18.40 -8.75 10.99
N LYS A 138 -19.34 -9.70 11.10
CA LYS A 138 -19.87 -10.43 9.94
C LYS A 138 -20.42 -9.50 8.85
N GLU A 139 -21.05 -8.40 9.24
CA GLU A 139 -21.58 -7.40 8.30
C GLU A 139 -20.49 -6.59 7.54
N LEU A 140 -19.24 -6.60 8.03
CA LEU A 140 -18.10 -6.04 7.29
C LEU A 140 -17.67 -6.94 6.12
N ILE A 141 -18.16 -8.19 6.06
CA ILE A 141 -17.82 -9.17 5.05
C ILE A 141 -19.00 -9.26 4.07
N GLN A 142 -19.28 -8.16 3.36
CA GLN A 142 -20.36 -8.12 2.37
C GLN A 142 -20.07 -9.06 1.20
N GLU A 143 -18.83 -9.04 0.71
CA GLU A 143 -18.40 -9.86 -0.41
C GLU A 143 -16.90 -10.21 -0.29
N VAL A 144 -16.58 -11.48 -0.56
CA VAL A 144 -15.19 -11.96 -0.74
C VAL A 144 -15.05 -12.59 -2.13
N SER A 145 -14.62 -11.77 -3.08
CA SER A 145 -14.44 -12.17 -4.48
C SER A 145 -13.08 -12.86 -4.71
N VAL A 146 -13.02 -13.72 -5.73
CA VAL A 146 -11.80 -14.47 -6.12
C VAL A 146 -11.29 -13.89 -7.44
N GLY A 147 -10.02 -13.48 -7.47
CA GLY A 147 -9.36 -13.05 -8.71
C GLY A 147 -9.12 -14.20 -9.69
N ARG A 148 -8.94 -13.87 -10.98
CA ARG A 148 -8.89 -14.85 -12.10
C ARG A 148 -7.81 -15.94 -12.06
N LEU A 149 -6.78 -15.82 -11.22
CA LEU A 149 -5.58 -16.68 -11.26
C LEU A 149 -5.30 -17.32 -9.90
N ILE A 150 -6.34 -17.82 -9.23
CA ILE A 150 -6.26 -18.37 -7.87
C ILE A 150 -6.59 -19.84 -7.88
N ASP A 151 -5.80 -20.61 -7.15
CA ASP A 151 -6.07 -22.01 -6.83
C ASP A 151 -7.31 -22.12 -5.93
N ASP A 152 -8.31 -22.89 -6.37
CA ASP A 152 -9.62 -22.97 -5.72
C ASP A 152 -9.52 -23.40 -4.25
N ARG A 153 -8.61 -24.33 -3.93
CA ARG A 153 -8.37 -24.78 -2.56
C ARG A 153 -7.81 -23.67 -1.68
N GLN A 154 -6.87 -22.86 -2.16
CA GLN A 154 -6.38 -21.69 -1.43
C GLN A 154 -7.46 -20.62 -1.27
N ALA A 155 -8.32 -20.42 -2.27
CA ALA A 155 -9.44 -19.50 -2.19
C ALA A 155 -10.46 -19.93 -1.13
N GLU A 156 -10.77 -21.23 -1.06
CA GLU A 156 -11.69 -21.80 -0.08
C GLU A 156 -11.17 -21.63 1.35
N ILE A 157 -9.90 -21.97 1.60
CA ILE A 157 -9.26 -21.76 2.92
C ILE A 157 -9.34 -20.28 3.31
N ALA A 158 -8.99 -19.38 2.38
CA ALA A 158 -9.01 -17.94 2.64
C ALA A 158 -10.42 -17.43 2.95
N ARG A 159 -11.46 -17.87 2.23
CA ARG A 159 -12.86 -17.52 2.51
C ARG A 159 -13.31 -18.00 3.88
N ARG A 160 -13.05 -19.27 4.21
CA ARG A 160 -13.43 -19.86 5.50
C ARG A 160 -12.78 -19.15 6.68
N ARG A 161 -11.51 -18.75 6.53
CA ARG A 161 -10.72 -18.09 7.57
C ARG A 161 -10.84 -16.55 7.58
N PHE A 162 -11.50 -15.95 6.59
CA PHE A 162 -11.67 -14.50 6.50
C PHE A 162 -12.27 -13.86 7.76
N PRO A 163 -13.31 -14.44 8.40
CA PRO A 163 -13.87 -13.89 9.63
C PRO A 163 -12.86 -13.78 10.78
N GLU A 164 -11.82 -14.63 10.83
CA GLU A 164 -10.77 -14.55 11.85
C GLU A 164 -9.97 -13.24 11.75
N ILE A 165 -9.74 -12.74 10.53
CA ILE A 165 -9.03 -11.47 10.30
C ILE A 165 -9.88 -10.31 10.80
N ILE A 166 -11.15 -10.26 10.42
CA ILE A 166 -12.06 -9.17 10.82
C ILE A 166 -12.24 -9.15 12.33
N LYS A 167 -12.50 -10.30 12.95
CA LYS A 167 -12.57 -10.44 14.41
C LYS A 167 -11.28 -9.99 15.09
N ALA A 168 -10.12 -10.39 14.56
CA ALA A 168 -8.83 -9.96 15.10
C ALA A 168 -8.58 -8.45 14.94
N ALA A 169 -9.01 -7.84 13.84
CA ALA A 169 -8.89 -6.40 13.61
C ALA A 169 -9.72 -5.61 14.63
N LEU A 170 -10.99 -5.97 14.80
CA LEU A 170 -11.90 -5.33 15.77
C LEU A 170 -11.43 -5.51 17.22
N GLY A 171 -10.81 -6.66 17.54
CA GLY A 171 -10.26 -6.92 18.86
C GLY A 171 -8.94 -6.19 19.17
N GLN A 172 -8.20 -5.75 18.14
CA GLN A 172 -6.90 -5.07 18.30
C GLN A 172 -6.99 -3.55 18.30
N ASP A 173 -8.01 -3.00 17.66
CA ASP A 173 -8.19 -1.56 17.49
C ASP A 173 -9.66 -1.20 17.71
N PRO A 174 -9.99 -0.51 18.83
CA PRO A 174 -11.36 -0.14 19.17
C PRO A 174 -12.05 0.74 18.11
N SER A 175 -11.29 1.40 17.24
CA SER A 175 -11.82 2.23 16.15
C SER A 175 -11.82 1.52 14.79
N ALA A 176 -11.36 0.27 14.69
CA ALA A 176 -11.20 -0.44 13.41
C ALA A 176 -12.47 -0.46 12.57
N ARG A 177 -13.64 -0.47 13.22
CA ARG A 177 -14.94 -0.67 12.56
C ARG A 177 -15.20 0.33 11.44
N ILE A 178 -15.20 1.63 11.73
CA ILE A 178 -15.45 2.67 10.73
C ILE A 178 -14.43 2.65 9.58
N TYR A 179 -13.18 2.26 9.85
CA TYR A 179 -12.19 2.13 8.80
C TYR A 179 -12.47 0.92 7.91
N LEU A 180 -12.91 -0.20 8.47
CA LEU A 180 -13.26 -1.39 7.69
C LEU A 180 -14.60 -1.22 6.94
N ASP A 181 -15.51 -0.38 7.44
CA ASP A 181 -16.78 -0.04 6.75
C ASP A 181 -16.53 0.63 5.38
N VAL A 182 -15.33 1.19 5.14
CA VAL A 182 -14.99 1.78 3.82
C VAL A 182 -14.67 0.73 2.75
N VAL A 183 -14.56 -0.55 3.11
CA VAL A 183 -14.22 -1.64 2.20
C VAL A 183 -15.50 -2.26 1.63
N ASP A 184 -15.83 -1.94 0.38
CA ASP A 184 -17.02 -2.47 -0.27
C ASP A 184 -16.87 -3.97 -0.66
N ASN A 185 -15.64 -4.43 -0.92
CA ASN A 185 -15.36 -5.83 -1.29
C ASN A 185 -13.91 -6.20 -0.98
N TYR A 186 -13.70 -7.43 -0.51
CA TYR A 186 -12.37 -8.02 -0.40
C TYR A 186 -12.10 -8.95 -1.58
N GLN A 187 -11.13 -8.59 -2.41
CA GLN A 187 -10.72 -9.44 -3.52
C GLN A 187 -9.48 -10.27 -3.14
N LEU A 188 -9.65 -11.58 -3.07
CA LEU A 188 -8.54 -12.51 -2.95
C LEU A 188 -7.67 -12.44 -4.21
N TYR A 189 -6.36 -12.60 -4.03
CA TYR A 189 -5.40 -12.78 -5.13
C TYR A 189 -4.28 -13.73 -4.75
N THR A 190 -3.69 -14.40 -5.74
CA THR A 190 -2.52 -15.25 -5.52
C THR A 190 -1.31 -14.40 -5.23
N GLY A 191 -0.81 -14.48 -3.99
CA GLY A 191 0.46 -13.91 -3.61
C GLY A 191 1.57 -14.96 -3.64
N GLY A 192 2.81 -14.51 -3.85
CA GLY A 192 3.98 -15.36 -3.66
C GLY A 192 4.13 -15.80 -2.20
N ARG A 193 5.01 -16.76 -1.93
CA ARG A 193 5.19 -17.39 -0.60
C ARG A 193 5.34 -16.41 0.58
N TYR A 194 5.81 -15.18 0.37
CA TYR A 194 6.08 -14.15 1.41
C TYR A 194 5.14 -12.95 1.35
N HIS A 195 4.14 -12.97 0.47
CA HIS A 195 3.38 -11.77 0.12
C HIS A 195 2.32 -11.43 1.17
N ARG A 196 2.54 -10.41 2.01
CA ARG A 196 1.63 -10.00 3.11
C ARG A 196 1.08 -8.59 2.92
N TYR A 197 0.99 -8.15 1.67
CA TYR A 197 0.52 -6.82 1.33
C TYR A 197 -0.97 -6.81 1.03
N THR A 198 -1.64 -5.82 1.61
CA THR A 198 -2.99 -5.42 1.22
C THR A 198 -2.94 -4.06 0.55
N GLY A 199 -3.81 -3.85 -0.44
CA GLY A 199 -3.90 -2.58 -1.14
C GLY A 199 -5.12 -2.49 -2.02
N TRP A 200 -5.36 -1.30 -2.54
CA TRP A 200 -6.60 -1.01 -3.28
C TRP A 200 -6.48 -1.38 -4.76
N LYS A 201 -7.51 -2.02 -5.30
CA LYS A 201 -7.62 -2.31 -6.72
C LYS A 201 -8.08 -1.08 -7.47
N LYS A 202 -7.28 -0.63 -8.45
CA LYS A 202 -7.74 0.35 -9.43
C LYS A 202 -8.85 -0.25 -10.28
N ASN A 203 -10.04 0.34 -10.23
CA ASN A 203 -11.22 -0.10 -10.96
C ASN A 203 -12.03 1.11 -11.46
N ARG A 204 -12.99 0.86 -12.35
CA ARG A 204 -13.88 1.89 -12.92
C ARG A 204 -15.26 1.93 -12.26
N SER A 205 -15.56 1.00 -11.37
CA SER A 205 -16.89 0.87 -10.75
C SER A 205 -17.08 1.82 -9.57
N GLY A 206 -16.04 2.55 -9.15
CA GLY A 206 -16.08 3.41 -7.96
C GLY A 206 -16.06 2.65 -6.63
N LYS A 207 -16.08 1.31 -6.67
CA LYS A 207 -16.06 0.46 -5.47
C LYS A 207 -14.67 0.42 -4.84
N ASN A 208 -14.61 0.46 -3.51
CA ASN A 208 -13.42 0.28 -2.71
C ASN A 208 -13.09 -1.21 -2.52
N ILE A 209 -12.38 -1.76 -3.50
CA ILE A 209 -12.01 -3.17 -3.50
C ILE A 209 -10.61 -3.33 -2.88
N MET A 210 -10.53 -3.86 -1.66
CA MET A 210 -9.27 -4.18 -1.01
C MET A 210 -8.76 -5.55 -1.47
N ARG A 211 -7.52 -5.62 -1.95
CA ARG A 211 -6.88 -6.86 -2.37
C ARG A 211 -6.22 -7.54 -1.18
N VAL A 212 -6.47 -8.84 -1.03
CA VAL A 212 -5.97 -9.68 0.07
C VAL A 212 -5.27 -10.93 -0.48
N PRO A 213 -3.99 -11.19 -0.14
CA PRO A 213 -3.25 -12.35 -0.61
C PRO A 213 -3.70 -13.64 0.10
N THR A 214 -4.00 -14.69 -0.66
CA THR A 214 -4.46 -15.98 -0.11
C THR A 214 -3.42 -16.64 0.81
N ASN A 215 -2.13 -16.44 0.55
CA ASN A 215 -1.06 -17.01 1.34
C ASN A 215 -0.93 -16.42 2.76
N ALA A 216 -1.51 -15.25 3.06
CA ALA A 216 -1.55 -14.73 4.42
C ALA A 216 -2.41 -15.60 5.36
N PHE A 217 -3.40 -16.31 4.79
CA PHE A 217 -4.26 -17.25 5.53
C PHE A 217 -3.54 -18.53 5.94
N ASN A 218 -2.28 -18.71 5.55
CA ASN A 218 -1.43 -19.80 5.99
C ASN A 218 -0.51 -19.38 7.15
N ASP A 219 -0.63 -18.18 7.72
CA ASP A 219 0.23 -17.78 8.86
C ASP A 219 -0.17 -18.50 10.16
N LYS A 220 0.79 -18.66 11.09
CA LYS A 220 0.56 -19.24 12.43
C LYS A 220 -0.51 -18.47 13.20
N SER A 221 -0.55 -17.15 12.98
CA SER A 221 -1.55 -16.26 13.54
C SER A 221 -1.92 -15.19 12.53
N LEU A 222 -3.23 -15.01 12.30
CA LEU A 222 -3.77 -13.97 11.43
C LEU A 222 -3.82 -12.59 12.10
N LYS A 223 -3.51 -12.52 13.39
CA LYS A 223 -3.54 -11.28 14.19
C LYS A 223 -2.69 -10.16 13.58
N PHE A 224 -1.47 -10.46 13.14
CA PHE A 224 -0.59 -9.45 12.55
C PHE A 224 -1.08 -8.98 11.18
N PHE A 225 -1.57 -9.92 10.38
CA PHE A 225 -2.13 -9.59 9.08
C PHE A 225 -3.44 -8.79 9.18
N ALA A 226 -4.26 -9.02 10.20
CA ALA A 226 -5.42 -8.19 10.52
C ALA A 226 -5.06 -6.73 10.83
N ARG A 227 -3.94 -6.50 11.52
CA ARG A 227 -3.38 -5.14 11.69
C ARG A 227 -3.03 -4.49 10.34
N MET A 228 -2.49 -5.25 9.40
CA MET A 228 -2.18 -4.75 8.05
C MET A 228 -3.46 -4.35 7.29
N VAL A 229 -4.52 -5.16 7.37
CA VAL A 229 -5.84 -4.83 6.81
C VAL A 229 -6.37 -3.53 7.38
N THR A 230 -6.34 -3.38 8.71
CA THR A 230 -6.79 -2.17 9.41
C THR A 230 -5.98 -0.93 9.02
N LEU A 231 -4.65 -1.04 8.96
CA LEU A 231 -3.78 0.08 8.54
C LEU A 231 -4.04 0.50 7.09
N THR A 232 -4.25 -0.45 6.18
CA THR A 232 -4.59 -0.14 4.78
C THR A 232 -5.94 0.57 4.67
N ALA A 233 -6.91 0.18 5.49
CA ALA A 233 -8.21 0.83 5.58
C ALA A 233 -8.10 2.26 6.14
N LYS A 234 -7.33 2.45 7.22
CA LYS A 234 -7.02 3.77 7.80
C LYS A 234 -6.38 4.71 6.78
N ARG A 235 -5.33 4.26 6.08
CA ARG A 235 -4.66 5.04 5.03
C ARG A 235 -5.64 5.55 3.98
N TRP A 236 -6.59 4.70 3.57
CA TRP A 236 -7.59 5.10 2.59
C TRP A 236 -8.49 6.19 3.15
N LEU A 237 -9.11 5.97 4.31
CA LEU A 237 -10.07 6.94 4.85
C LEU A 237 -9.38 8.27 5.13
N TYR A 238 -8.24 8.27 5.83
CA TYR A 238 -7.47 9.50 6.07
C TYR A 238 -7.04 10.19 4.76
N GLY A 239 -6.67 9.44 3.73
CA GLY A 239 -6.32 9.99 2.41
C GLY A 239 -7.51 10.61 1.65
N HIS A 240 -8.76 10.31 2.06
CA HIS A 240 -9.99 10.87 1.50
C HIS A 240 -10.71 11.83 2.46
N THR A 241 -10.14 12.07 3.64
CA THR A 241 -10.66 13.00 4.63
C THR A 241 -9.87 14.31 4.55
N PRO A 242 -10.49 15.42 4.10
CA PRO A 242 -9.82 16.72 4.10
C PRO A 242 -9.40 17.09 5.52
N ASP A 243 -8.31 17.85 5.69
CA ASP A 243 -7.76 18.29 7.00
C ASP A 243 -7.20 17.17 7.92
N ALA A 244 -7.12 15.94 7.41
CA ALA A 244 -6.62 14.79 8.16
C ALA A 244 -5.20 14.40 7.75
N GLU A 245 -4.36 14.12 8.75
CA GLU A 245 -3.05 13.49 8.56
C GLU A 245 -2.98 12.23 9.43
N PHE A 246 -2.66 11.10 8.80
CA PHE A 246 -2.48 9.82 9.50
C PHE A 246 -1.04 9.66 9.98
N ASP A 247 -0.85 9.48 11.29
CA ASP A 247 0.42 9.05 11.87
C ASP A 247 0.63 7.54 11.64
N ASP A 248 0.97 7.20 10.40
CA ASP A 248 1.18 5.81 9.99
C ASP A 248 2.45 5.23 10.63
N PRO A 249 2.32 4.20 11.49
CA PRO A 249 3.47 3.65 12.20
C PRO A 249 4.46 2.93 11.28
N LEU A 250 4.03 2.55 10.07
CA LEU A 250 4.82 1.78 9.11
C LEU A 250 5.33 2.60 7.93
N LEU A 251 4.75 3.77 7.64
CA LEU A 251 5.18 4.59 6.51
C LEU A 251 6.32 5.51 6.92
N ARG A 252 7.32 5.61 6.06
CA ARG A 252 8.28 6.70 6.05
C ARG A 252 8.41 7.22 4.62
N VAL A 253 8.68 8.52 4.50
CA VAL A 253 8.87 9.20 3.23
C VAL A 253 10.27 9.77 3.20
N VAL A 254 11.09 9.34 2.25
CA VAL A 254 12.45 9.85 2.01
C VAL A 254 12.60 10.06 0.53
N ALA A 255 13.14 11.21 0.13
CA ALA A 255 13.34 11.53 -1.28
C ALA A 255 12.03 11.50 -2.12
N GLY A 256 10.88 11.77 -1.50
CA GLY A 256 9.57 11.64 -2.16
C GLY A 256 9.15 10.19 -2.43
N LYS A 257 9.84 9.19 -1.85
CA LYS A 257 9.54 7.77 -1.98
C LYS A 257 8.91 7.23 -0.70
N ASN A 258 7.83 6.48 -0.86
CA ASN A 258 7.13 5.84 0.25
C ASN A 258 7.76 4.48 0.54
N TYR A 259 8.14 4.23 1.79
CA TYR A 259 8.58 2.90 2.20
C TYR A 259 7.89 2.46 3.47
N TYR A 260 7.43 1.22 3.44
CA TYR A 260 6.54 0.62 4.41
C TYR A 260 7.25 -0.49 5.17
N GLY A 261 7.24 -0.41 6.50
CA GLY A 261 7.69 -1.49 7.36
C GLY A 261 6.72 -2.67 7.41
N SER A 262 7.03 -3.63 8.27
CA SER A 262 6.25 -4.84 8.49
C SER A 262 5.42 -4.77 9.77
N VAL A 263 4.24 -5.39 9.77
CA VAL A 263 3.37 -5.55 10.95
C VAL A 263 3.83 -6.64 11.92
N TYR A 264 4.75 -7.52 11.52
CA TYR A 264 5.16 -8.67 12.34
C TYR A 264 6.25 -8.25 13.34
N PRO A 265 6.11 -8.62 14.62
CA PRO A 265 6.88 -8.02 15.72
C PRO A 265 8.34 -8.46 15.78
N ASP A 266 8.68 -9.62 15.20
CA ASP A 266 10.06 -10.10 15.12
C ASP A 266 10.91 -9.34 14.07
N ILE A 267 10.25 -8.57 13.21
CA ILE A 267 10.89 -7.79 12.15
C ILE A 267 11.30 -6.41 12.69
N ARG A 268 12.61 -6.12 12.65
CA ARG A 268 13.16 -4.84 13.10
C ARG A 268 13.00 -3.74 12.05
N ASN A 269 11.86 -3.05 12.07
CA ASN A 269 11.56 -1.92 11.15
C ASN A 269 12.53 -0.74 11.29
N GLY A 270 13.00 -0.42 12.50
CA GLY A 270 13.89 0.74 12.72
C GLY A 270 15.19 0.66 11.91
N ARG A 271 15.86 -0.51 11.94
CA ARG A 271 17.07 -0.74 11.11
C ARG A 271 16.75 -0.68 9.62
N TYR A 272 15.60 -1.23 9.21
CA TYR A 272 15.16 -1.13 7.82
C TYR A 272 15.05 0.32 7.39
N TYR A 273 14.35 1.16 8.14
CA TYR A 273 14.19 2.58 7.80
C TYR A 273 15.53 3.33 7.72
N GLN A 274 16.46 3.05 8.63
CA GLN A 274 17.80 3.66 8.61
C GLN A 274 18.57 3.29 7.34
N VAL A 275 18.61 2.00 6.99
CA VAL A 275 19.33 1.50 5.81
C VAL A 275 18.68 2.00 4.52
N MET A 276 17.34 1.98 4.43
CA MET A 276 16.63 2.51 3.24
C MET A 276 16.94 4.00 3.05
N ARG A 277 16.90 4.80 4.13
CA ARG A 277 17.24 6.23 4.05
C ARG A 277 18.63 6.42 3.48
N GLN A 278 19.63 5.74 4.01
CA GLN A 278 21.02 5.83 3.51
C GLN A 278 21.13 5.38 2.04
N ALA A 279 20.50 4.28 1.66
CA ALA A 279 20.52 3.77 0.29
C ALA A 279 19.87 4.76 -0.71
N PHE A 280 18.75 5.39 -0.34
CA PHE A 280 18.11 6.40 -1.19
C PHE A 280 18.88 7.72 -1.24
N GLU A 281 19.49 8.16 -0.14
CA GLU A 281 20.37 9.33 -0.18
C GLU A 281 21.58 9.10 -1.09
N MET A 282 22.20 7.92 -1.05
CA MET A 282 23.23 7.53 -2.02
C MET A 282 22.68 7.54 -3.45
N ALA A 283 21.49 6.98 -3.67
CA ALA A 283 20.87 6.91 -4.98
C ALA A 283 20.60 8.29 -5.60
N LYS A 284 20.31 9.32 -4.80
CA LYS A 284 20.13 10.70 -5.31
C LYS A 284 21.38 11.25 -6.00
N GLN A 285 22.55 10.87 -5.53
CA GLN A 285 23.83 11.34 -6.05
C GLN A 285 24.19 10.69 -7.40
N LEU A 286 23.44 9.66 -7.82
CA LEU A 286 23.65 9.01 -9.11
C LEU A 286 23.33 9.94 -10.28
N PRO A 287 24.04 9.80 -11.42
CA PRO A 287 23.73 10.54 -12.64
C PRO A 287 22.33 10.17 -13.15
N ARG A 288 21.67 11.10 -13.84
CA ARG A 288 20.29 10.93 -14.37
C ARG A 288 20.14 9.66 -15.21
N SER A 289 21.19 9.26 -15.92
CA SER A 289 21.23 8.04 -16.74
C SER A 289 20.95 6.76 -15.96
N VAL A 290 21.32 6.71 -14.67
CA VAL A 290 21.09 5.59 -13.75
C VAL A 290 19.94 5.89 -12.78
N ARG A 291 19.87 7.12 -12.25
CA ARG A 291 18.87 7.51 -11.25
C ARG A 291 17.42 7.30 -11.71
N LYS A 292 17.16 7.35 -13.02
CA LYS A 292 15.85 7.03 -13.62
C LYS A 292 15.27 5.67 -13.17
N TYR A 293 16.12 4.70 -12.84
CA TYR A 293 15.71 3.38 -12.34
C TYR A 293 15.25 3.43 -10.88
N ILE A 294 15.72 4.40 -10.11
CA ILE A 294 15.27 4.67 -8.74
C ILE A 294 14.01 5.54 -8.77
N ASP A 295 14.02 6.57 -9.63
CA ASP A 295 12.95 7.57 -9.72
C ASP A 295 11.61 6.96 -10.17
N ILE A 296 11.63 5.84 -10.89
CA ILE A 296 10.40 5.15 -11.32
C ILE A 296 9.71 4.38 -10.20
N ILE A 297 10.38 4.08 -9.09
CA ILE A 297 9.81 3.32 -7.97
C ILE A 297 8.95 4.28 -7.13
N ASP A 298 7.70 3.92 -6.85
CA ASP A 298 6.79 4.76 -6.05
C ASP A 298 6.72 4.27 -4.60
N GLU A 299 6.71 2.95 -4.41
CA GLU A 299 6.57 2.33 -3.09
C GLU A 299 7.52 1.16 -2.88
N VAL A 300 8.09 1.08 -1.67
CA VAL A 300 8.91 -0.06 -1.22
C VAL A 300 8.29 -0.70 0.01
N HIS A 301 8.07 -2.00 -0.01
CA HIS A 301 7.41 -2.73 1.08
C HIS A 301 8.36 -3.75 1.72
N TYR A 302 8.55 -3.67 3.04
CA TYR A 302 9.43 -4.59 3.77
C TYR A 302 8.67 -5.84 4.23
N ASN A 303 8.92 -6.97 3.57
CA ASN A 303 8.30 -8.25 3.88
C ASN A 303 9.36 -9.37 3.99
N PRO A 304 10.29 -9.28 4.97
CA PRO A 304 11.22 -10.37 5.23
C PRO A 304 10.51 -11.55 5.89
N ILE A 305 11.24 -12.67 5.98
CA ILE A 305 10.77 -13.87 6.69
C ILE A 305 10.48 -13.52 8.16
N SER A 306 9.34 -13.99 8.67
CA SER A 306 8.96 -13.93 10.07
C SER A 306 8.78 -15.33 10.64
N LYS A 307 9.09 -15.50 11.92
CA LYS A 307 8.81 -16.74 12.68
C LYS A 307 7.32 -17.08 12.77
N HIS A 308 6.45 -16.12 12.44
CA HIS A 308 4.99 -16.26 12.46
C HIS A 308 4.39 -16.81 11.15
N PHE A 309 5.20 -17.07 10.12
CA PHE A 309 4.74 -17.72 8.89
C PHE A 309 4.77 -19.25 9.06
N ASN A 310 3.76 -20.01 8.56
CA ASN A 310 3.86 -21.48 8.54
C ASN A 310 4.72 -22.00 7.40
N ARG A 311 4.64 -21.35 6.23
CA ARG A 311 5.46 -21.67 5.05
C ARG A 311 6.40 -20.52 4.76
N ALA A 312 7.61 -20.60 5.28
CA ALA A 312 8.75 -19.82 4.83
C ALA A 312 9.73 -20.80 4.17
N GLY A 313 10.19 -20.52 2.95
CA GLY A 313 11.36 -21.22 2.41
C GLY A 313 12.57 -20.29 2.46
N ALA A 314 13.61 -20.62 1.70
CA ALA A 314 14.69 -19.67 1.46
C ALA A 314 14.14 -18.41 0.74
N ALA A 315 14.58 -17.24 1.20
CA ALA A 315 14.37 -15.99 0.48
C ALA A 315 15.60 -15.75 -0.40
N ASP A 316 15.58 -16.31 -1.60
CA ASP A 316 16.74 -16.26 -2.51
C ASP A 316 17.00 -14.84 -3.08
N ALA A 317 15.98 -13.98 -3.05
CA ALA A 317 16.05 -12.63 -3.61
C ALA A 317 16.12 -11.54 -2.52
N ALA A 318 16.96 -10.54 -2.75
CA ALA A 318 17.12 -9.37 -1.88
C ALA A 318 15.84 -8.53 -1.83
N ALA A 319 15.36 -8.15 -3.01
CA ALA A 319 14.09 -7.52 -3.27
C ALA A 319 13.48 -8.10 -4.55
N TYR A 320 12.29 -7.65 -4.91
CA TYR A 320 11.69 -7.92 -6.22
C TYR A 320 10.70 -6.82 -6.60
N TYR A 321 10.64 -6.48 -7.89
CA TYR A 321 9.60 -5.67 -8.49
C TYR A 321 8.32 -6.49 -8.68
N ASN A 322 7.18 -5.95 -8.24
CA ASN A 322 5.91 -6.67 -8.30
C ASN A 322 5.04 -6.20 -9.48
N LYS A 323 5.16 -6.89 -10.62
CA LYS A 323 4.38 -6.57 -11.83
C LYS A 323 2.86 -6.76 -11.70
N ILE A 324 2.39 -7.57 -10.75
CA ILE A 324 0.95 -7.86 -10.54
C ILE A 324 0.26 -6.72 -9.78
N LEU A 325 1.01 -6.04 -8.90
CA LEU A 325 0.50 -4.94 -8.11
C LEU A 325 0.85 -3.57 -8.71
N SER A 326 1.78 -3.53 -9.65
CA SER A 326 2.28 -2.29 -10.24
C SER A 326 1.52 -1.86 -11.51
N PHE A 327 1.34 -0.56 -11.66
CA PHE A 327 0.72 0.08 -12.83
C PHE A 327 1.23 1.52 -12.98
N ASP A 328 0.77 2.24 -14.01
CA ASP A 328 1.13 3.65 -14.20
C ASP A 328 0.69 4.53 -13.01
N GLY A 329 1.67 5.14 -12.35
CA GLY A 329 1.48 5.95 -11.13
C GLY A 329 1.58 5.17 -9.83
N LYS A 330 1.85 3.85 -9.89
CA LYS A 330 2.14 3.02 -8.71
C LYS A 330 3.04 1.85 -9.07
N ARG A 331 4.34 2.02 -8.93
CA ARG A 331 5.39 1.01 -9.15
C ARG A 331 5.91 0.53 -7.81
N MET A 332 5.70 -0.75 -7.54
CA MET A 332 5.90 -1.35 -6.23
C MET A 332 7.07 -2.34 -6.24
N MET A 333 7.95 -2.17 -5.27
CA MET A 333 9.02 -3.09 -4.96
C MET A 333 8.85 -3.66 -3.55
N PHE A 334 9.34 -4.87 -3.34
CA PHE A 334 9.28 -5.56 -2.06
C PHE A 334 10.65 -6.01 -1.63
N VAL A 335 11.09 -5.60 -0.45
CA VAL A 335 12.35 -6.04 0.17
C VAL A 335 12.08 -7.26 1.05
N ARG A 336 12.74 -8.38 0.73
CA ARG A 336 12.55 -9.68 1.41
C ARG A 336 13.76 -10.11 2.24
N ARG A 337 14.95 -9.63 1.89
CA ARG A 337 16.14 -9.93 2.67
C ARG A 337 16.11 -9.16 3.98
N ASN A 338 16.45 -9.85 5.07
CA ASN A 338 16.63 -9.19 6.36
C ASN A 338 17.79 -8.19 6.24
N VAL A 339 17.50 -6.91 6.48
CA VAL A 339 18.47 -5.80 6.36
C VAL A 339 19.69 -5.95 7.26
N ARG A 340 19.69 -6.84 8.25
CA ARG A 340 20.90 -7.17 9.02
C ARG A 340 22.04 -7.68 8.14
N TYR A 341 21.72 -8.29 7.00
CA TYR A 341 22.68 -8.92 6.10
C TYR A 341 22.93 -8.11 4.81
N GLY A 342 22.67 -6.80 4.82
CA GLY A 342 22.87 -5.93 3.65
C GLY A 342 23.33 -4.53 4.05
N SER A 343 24.18 -3.91 3.21
CA SER A 343 24.66 -2.53 3.37
C SER A 343 23.79 -1.54 2.58
N PRO A 344 23.88 -0.23 2.85
CA PRO A 344 23.22 0.80 2.03
C PRO A 344 23.59 0.70 0.54
N LEU A 345 24.86 0.46 0.22
CA LEU A 345 25.33 0.28 -1.16
C LEU A 345 24.67 -0.95 -1.82
N PHE A 346 24.55 -2.06 -1.10
CA PHE A 346 23.86 -3.26 -1.59
C PHE A 346 22.38 -3.00 -1.91
N PHE A 347 21.68 -2.25 -1.06
CA PHE A 347 20.28 -1.90 -1.33
C PHE A 347 20.14 -0.89 -2.45
N MET A 348 21.03 0.10 -2.55
CA MET A 348 21.07 1.02 -3.69
C MET A 348 21.26 0.24 -5.01
N GLN A 349 22.14 -0.76 -5.04
CA GLN A 349 22.32 -1.65 -6.20
C GLN A 349 21.03 -2.40 -6.52
N THR A 350 20.44 -3.02 -5.49
CA THR A 350 19.18 -3.77 -5.61
C THR A 350 18.06 -2.89 -6.15
N PHE A 351 17.97 -1.63 -5.72
CA PHE A 351 16.95 -0.70 -6.21
C PHE A 351 17.14 -0.35 -7.67
N VAL A 352 18.39 -0.26 -8.16
CA VAL A 352 18.65 -0.07 -9.59
C VAL A 352 18.25 -1.32 -10.38
N HIS A 353 18.51 -2.52 -9.85
CA HIS A 353 18.09 -3.77 -10.47
C HIS A 353 16.56 -3.84 -10.61
N GLU A 354 15.84 -3.75 -9.51
CA GLU A 354 14.36 -3.80 -9.51
C GLU A 354 13.74 -2.58 -10.21
N GLY A 355 14.42 -1.44 -10.14
CA GLY A 355 14.09 -0.24 -10.88
C GLY A 355 14.17 -0.41 -12.39
N THR A 356 15.14 -1.20 -12.87
CA THR A 356 15.24 -1.59 -14.27
C THR A 356 14.01 -2.40 -14.68
N HIS A 357 13.58 -3.35 -13.86
CA HIS A 357 12.34 -4.10 -14.08
C HIS A 357 11.10 -3.20 -14.11
N ALA A 358 11.03 -2.18 -13.25
CA ALA A 358 9.95 -1.20 -13.30
C ALA A 358 9.93 -0.40 -14.61
N VAL A 359 11.11 -0.01 -15.15
CA VAL A 359 11.23 0.64 -16.47
C VAL A 359 10.82 -0.30 -17.60
N GLN A 360 11.26 -1.55 -17.54
CA GLN A 360 10.93 -2.58 -18.51
C GLN A 360 9.42 -2.86 -18.53
N ASP A 361 8.77 -2.93 -17.37
CA ASP A 361 7.32 -3.10 -17.25
C ASP A 361 6.56 -1.87 -17.75
N LYS A 362 7.00 -0.65 -17.43
CA LYS A 362 6.41 0.58 -17.98
C LYS A 362 6.47 0.58 -19.51
N ARG A 363 7.58 0.13 -20.09
CA ARG A 363 7.73 -0.06 -21.54
C ARG A 363 6.77 -1.12 -22.08
N ALA A 364 6.63 -2.27 -21.41
CA ALA A 364 5.70 -3.32 -21.80
C ALA A 364 4.25 -2.83 -21.77
N GLN A 365 3.83 -2.13 -20.72
CA GLN A 365 2.48 -1.56 -20.60
C GLN A 365 2.19 -0.51 -21.67
N ARG A 366 3.18 0.32 -22.02
CA ARG A 366 3.07 1.25 -23.15
C ARG A 366 2.86 0.49 -24.46
N TYR A 367 3.70 -0.49 -24.77
CA TYR A 367 3.57 -1.30 -25.99
C TYR A 367 2.24 -2.04 -26.06
N HIS A 368 1.78 -2.61 -24.95
CA HIS A 368 0.48 -3.28 -24.89
C HIS A 368 -0.69 -2.35 -25.25
N ARG A 369 -0.62 -1.05 -24.88
CA ARG A 369 -1.63 -0.04 -25.26
C ARG A 369 -1.51 0.43 -26.71
N GLU A 370 -0.30 0.48 -27.26
CA GLU A 370 -0.04 0.95 -28.62
C GLU A 370 -0.42 -0.09 -29.69
N ILE A 371 -0.15 -1.38 -29.42
CA ILE A 371 -0.34 -2.47 -30.40
C ILE A 371 -1.75 -2.49 -31.03
N PRO A 372 -2.87 -2.41 -30.27
CA PRO A 372 -4.20 -2.41 -30.88
C PRO A 372 -4.42 -1.25 -31.87
N ARG A 373 -3.90 -0.06 -31.54
CA ARG A 373 -3.99 1.13 -32.43
C ARG A 373 -3.17 0.93 -33.69
N MET A 374 -1.99 0.34 -33.55
CA MET A 374 -1.12 0.01 -34.69
C MET A 374 -1.75 -1.05 -35.59
N LYS A 375 -2.36 -2.10 -35.02
CA LYS A 375 -3.12 -3.12 -35.77
C LYS A 375 -4.27 -2.49 -36.55
N LYS A 376 -5.02 -1.57 -35.94
CA LYS A 376 -6.09 -0.81 -36.63
C LYS A 376 -5.53 0.03 -37.79
N ARG A 377 -4.37 0.68 -37.62
CA ARG A 377 -3.70 1.43 -38.68
C ARG A 377 -3.25 0.52 -39.83
N LEU A 378 -2.69 -0.66 -39.52
CA LEU A 378 -2.30 -1.65 -40.52
C LEU A 378 -3.53 -2.15 -41.30
N GLY A 379 -4.62 -2.46 -40.62
CA GLY A 379 -5.89 -2.84 -41.25
C GLY A 379 -6.42 -1.79 -42.24
N LYS A 380 -6.34 -0.50 -41.89
CA LYS A 380 -6.71 0.59 -42.81
C LYS A 380 -5.81 0.67 -44.05
N LEU A 381 -4.50 0.41 -43.90
CA LEU A 381 -3.59 0.37 -45.04
C LEU A 381 -3.91 -0.81 -45.97
N GLN A 382 -4.24 -1.97 -45.39
CA GLN A 382 -4.64 -3.16 -46.14
C GLN A 382 -5.94 -2.93 -46.92
N GLN A 383 -6.97 -2.36 -46.28
CA GLN A 383 -8.25 -2.03 -46.93
C GLN A 383 -8.09 -1.04 -48.10
N ARG A 384 -7.07 -0.18 -48.08
CA ARG A 384 -6.77 0.78 -49.15
C ARG A 384 -5.85 0.22 -50.24
N GLY A 385 -5.65 -1.10 -50.29
CA GLY A 385 -4.70 -1.74 -51.22
C GLY A 385 -3.22 -1.45 -50.93
N ARG A 386 -2.89 -0.75 -49.84
CA ARG A 386 -1.52 -0.37 -49.46
C ARG A 386 -0.89 -1.32 -48.44
N GLY A 387 -1.38 -2.57 -48.37
CA GLY A 387 -0.95 -3.58 -47.40
C GLY A 387 0.52 -3.99 -47.53
N ASN A 388 1.09 -3.92 -48.73
CA ASN A 388 2.50 -4.24 -49.01
C ASN A 388 3.40 -3.00 -49.08
N SER A 389 2.85 -1.81 -48.84
CA SER A 389 3.65 -0.58 -48.88
C SER A 389 4.78 -0.59 -47.83
N PRO A 390 5.89 0.13 -48.07
CA PRO A 390 6.96 0.28 -47.06
C PRO A 390 6.44 0.78 -45.71
N ALA A 391 5.40 1.63 -45.72
CA ALA A 391 4.76 2.10 -44.50
C ALA A 391 4.04 0.97 -43.73
N ALA A 392 3.32 0.09 -44.44
CA ALA A 392 2.66 -1.07 -43.84
C ALA A 392 3.69 -2.08 -43.29
N GLN A 393 4.76 -2.35 -44.02
CA GLN A 393 5.86 -3.21 -43.58
C GLN A 393 6.53 -2.68 -42.29
N ARG A 394 6.81 -1.38 -42.22
CA ARG A 394 7.34 -0.74 -40.99
C ARG A 394 6.39 -0.91 -39.80
N VAL A 395 5.10 -0.67 -40.01
CA VAL A 395 4.09 -0.84 -38.95
C VAL A 395 4.01 -2.30 -38.49
N LYS A 396 4.04 -3.27 -39.42
CA LYS A 396 4.06 -4.70 -39.11
C LYS A 396 5.27 -5.08 -38.27
N LYS A 397 6.48 -4.72 -38.71
CA LYS A 397 7.74 -4.97 -37.98
C LYS A 397 7.72 -4.35 -36.58
N ASP A 398 7.16 -3.15 -36.44
CA ASP A 398 7.01 -2.53 -35.13
C ASP A 398 5.99 -3.23 -34.23
N ILE A 399 4.88 -3.72 -34.77
CA ILE A 399 3.90 -4.52 -34.04
C ILE A 399 4.57 -5.80 -33.53
N ASP A 400 5.28 -6.52 -34.40
CA ASP A 400 5.92 -7.79 -34.08
C ASP A 400 6.97 -7.61 -32.97
N ARG A 401 7.86 -6.62 -33.12
CA ARG A 401 8.86 -6.28 -32.10
C ARG A 401 8.25 -5.91 -30.75
N LYS A 402 7.20 -5.08 -30.76
CA LYS A 402 6.54 -4.64 -29.51
C LYS A 402 5.77 -5.78 -28.86
N PHE A 403 5.10 -6.60 -29.67
CA PHE A 403 4.35 -7.76 -29.20
C PHE A 403 5.27 -8.80 -28.59
N ASP A 404 6.38 -9.13 -29.26
CA ASP A 404 7.42 -10.01 -28.75
C ASP A 404 7.93 -9.53 -27.38
N TYR A 405 8.31 -8.25 -27.26
CA TYR A 405 8.74 -7.68 -25.98
C TYR A 405 7.70 -7.86 -24.86
N VAL A 406 6.43 -7.56 -25.14
CA VAL A 406 5.33 -7.70 -24.18
C VAL A 406 5.15 -9.16 -23.76
N MET A 407 5.23 -10.08 -24.73
CA MET A 407 5.05 -11.51 -24.50
C MET A 407 6.19 -12.08 -23.67
N ARG A 408 7.46 -11.77 -24.00
CA ARG A 408 8.62 -12.20 -23.22
C ARG A 408 8.59 -11.63 -21.80
N TRP A 409 8.19 -10.37 -21.62
CA TRP A 409 8.09 -9.75 -20.30
C TRP A 409 7.01 -10.41 -19.40
N TYR A 410 5.80 -10.61 -19.93
CA TYR A 410 4.71 -11.13 -19.11
C TYR A 410 4.68 -12.66 -19.01
N LYS A 411 4.96 -13.36 -20.12
CA LYS A 411 4.86 -14.83 -20.22
C LYS A 411 6.21 -15.55 -20.25
N GLY A 412 7.34 -14.83 -20.30
CA GLY A 412 8.65 -15.45 -20.41
C GLY A 412 8.89 -16.11 -21.77
N VAL A 413 9.96 -16.91 -21.83
CA VAL A 413 10.39 -17.69 -23.00
C VAL A 413 10.30 -19.19 -22.69
N GLU A 414 10.13 -20.01 -23.71
CA GLU A 414 10.10 -21.47 -23.57
C GLU A 414 11.52 -22.04 -23.66
N LYS A 415 11.87 -22.89 -22.68
CA LYS A 415 13.14 -23.63 -22.65
C LYS A 415 12.90 -25.00 -22.01
N GLY A 416 13.18 -26.08 -22.74
CA GLY A 416 13.02 -27.46 -22.26
C GLY A 416 11.59 -27.79 -21.82
N GLY A 417 10.58 -27.38 -22.61
CA GLY A 417 9.16 -27.63 -22.31
C GLY A 417 8.57 -26.81 -21.15
N ARG A 418 9.34 -25.88 -20.55
CA ARG A 418 8.87 -25.00 -19.48
C ARG A 418 9.04 -23.53 -19.87
N ARG A 419 8.11 -22.69 -19.41
CA ARG A 419 8.25 -21.23 -19.51
C ARG A 419 9.11 -20.70 -18.37
N ILE A 420 10.17 -19.98 -18.71
CA ILE A 420 11.11 -19.36 -17.78
C ILE A 420 11.17 -17.84 -18.00
N ALA A 421 11.67 -17.11 -17.01
CA ALA A 421 11.96 -15.70 -17.17
C ALA A 421 12.99 -15.49 -18.29
N ASP A 422 12.79 -14.46 -19.10
CA ASP A 422 13.73 -14.13 -20.16
C ASP A 422 14.95 -13.42 -19.56
N MET A 423 16.10 -14.08 -19.68
CA MET A 423 17.37 -13.64 -19.10
C MET A 423 17.84 -12.28 -19.61
N SER A 424 17.39 -11.85 -20.81
CA SER A 424 17.77 -10.53 -21.34
C SER A 424 17.35 -9.38 -20.42
N PHE A 425 16.23 -9.52 -19.71
CA PHE A 425 15.76 -8.50 -18.77
C PHE A 425 16.62 -8.43 -17.51
N GLU A 426 17.05 -9.58 -16.98
CA GLU A 426 17.96 -9.68 -15.84
C GLU A 426 19.36 -9.18 -16.19
N CYS A 427 19.82 -9.43 -17.43
CA CYS A 427 21.10 -8.91 -17.90
C CYS A 427 21.10 -7.39 -18.06
N GLU A 428 20.04 -6.79 -18.63
CA GLU A 428 19.92 -5.32 -18.68
C GLU A 428 19.97 -4.72 -17.26
N ALA A 429 19.30 -5.35 -16.29
CA ALA A 429 19.31 -4.92 -14.90
C ALA A 429 20.73 -5.04 -14.28
N THR A 430 21.41 -6.16 -14.50
CA THR A 430 22.78 -6.40 -14.03
C THR A 430 23.79 -5.42 -14.62
N GLU A 431 23.66 -5.05 -15.89
CA GLU A 431 24.49 -4.00 -16.49
C GLU A 431 24.25 -2.64 -15.82
N ASN A 432 23.01 -2.32 -15.47
CA ASN A 432 22.67 -1.09 -14.76
C ASN A 432 23.18 -1.10 -13.32
N GLU A 433 23.25 -2.26 -12.66
CA GLU A 433 23.95 -2.40 -11.38
C GLU A 433 25.42 -1.99 -11.50
N ILE A 434 26.14 -2.47 -12.52
CA ILE A 434 27.55 -2.10 -12.76
C ILE A 434 27.68 -0.59 -12.93
N ARG A 435 26.82 0.02 -13.77
CA ARG A 435 26.80 1.48 -13.99
C ARG A 435 26.54 2.23 -12.68
N ALA A 436 25.64 1.73 -11.85
CA ALA A 436 25.30 2.34 -10.57
C ALA A 436 26.45 2.27 -9.55
N ILE A 437 27.02 1.08 -9.34
CA ILE A 437 28.14 0.92 -8.39
C ILE A 437 29.33 1.76 -8.84
N LYS A 438 29.65 1.74 -10.14
CA LYS A 438 30.74 2.57 -10.70
C LYS A 438 30.49 4.06 -10.47
N ALA A 439 29.27 4.53 -10.72
CA ALA A 439 28.89 5.93 -10.52
C ALA A 439 28.87 6.35 -9.04
N ALA A 440 28.59 5.41 -8.13
CA ALA A 440 28.63 5.64 -6.69
C ALA A 440 30.07 5.55 -6.10
N GLY A 441 31.11 5.42 -6.93
CA GLY A 441 32.50 5.25 -6.47
C GLY A 441 32.78 3.91 -5.79
N GLY A 442 31.92 2.91 -5.97
CA GLY A 442 32.06 1.59 -5.36
C GLY A 442 33.17 0.73 -6.00
N SER A 443 33.49 -0.40 -5.38
CA SER A 443 34.48 -1.35 -5.91
C SER A 443 33.85 -2.36 -6.88
N PRO A 444 34.55 -2.78 -7.95
CA PRO A 444 34.14 -3.91 -8.79
C PRO A 444 33.87 -5.20 -8.02
N ARG A 445 34.50 -5.37 -6.85
CA ARG A 445 34.31 -6.56 -5.98
C ARG A 445 32.87 -6.71 -5.50
N VAL A 446 32.11 -5.62 -5.39
CA VAL A 446 30.70 -5.62 -4.98
C VAL A 446 29.84 -6.45 -5.95
N MET A 447 30.17 -6.42 -7.25
CA MET A 447 29.42 -7.13 -8.28
C MET A 447 29.46 -8.66 -8.13
N LYS A 448 30.41 -9.22 -7.35
CA LYS A 448 30.43 -10.66 -7.05
C LYS A 448 29.15 -11.14 -6.36
N ALA A 449 28.43 -10.25 -5.68
CA ALA A 449 27.17 -10.56 -5.02
C ALA A 449 25.93 -10.45 -5.93
N SER A 450 26.09 -10.00 -7.18
CA SER A 450 24.98 -9.92 -8.15
C SER A 450 24.61 -11.33 -8.63
N GLY A 451 23.33 -11.69 -8.47
CA GLY A 451 22.85 -13.05 -8.74
C GLY A 451 22.94 -13.49 -10.20
N TYR A 452 22.92 -12.54 -11.13
CA TYR A 452 22.83 -12.81 -12.57
C TYR A 452 24.12 -12.54 -13.35
N LEU A 453 25.13 -11.94 -12.71
CA LEU A 453 26.41 -11.60 -13.37
C LEU A 453 27.04 -12.79 -14.09
N LYS A 454 26.96 -14.00 -13.54
CA LYS A 454 27.52 -15.21 -14.17
C LYS A 454 26.80 -15.63 -15.45
N LEU A 455 25.57 -15.18 -15.65
CA LEU A 455 24.70 -15.55 -16.76
C LEU A 455 24.64 -14.49 -17.86
N CYS A 456 25.34 -13.36 -17.69
CA CYS A 456 25.22 -12.18 -18.54
C CYS A 456 26.58 -11.78 -19.16
N PRO A 457 26.90 -12.25 -20.38
CA PRO A 457 28.21 -12.04 -20.99
C PRO A 457 28.63 -10.57 -21.13
N GLU A 458 27.70 -9.69 -21.52
CA GLU A 458 28.00 -8.27 -21.65
C GLU A 458 28.28 -7.60 -20.30
N ALA A 459 27.54 -7.98 -19.24
CA ALA A 459 27.83 -7.52 -17.89
C ALA A 459 29.22 -8.00 -17.40
N GLN A 460 29.62 -9.22 -17.75
CA GLN A 460 30.97 -9.72 -17.43
C GLN A 460 32.05 -8.91 -18.14
N LYS A 461 31.87 -8.64 -19.44
CA LYS A 461 32.79 -7.78 -20.22
C LYS A 461 32.91 -6.39 -19.60
N MET A 462 31.79 -5.76 -19.25
CA MET A 462 31.76 -4.46 -18.56
C MET A 462 32.54 -4.48 -17.24
N LEU A 463 32.39 -5.55 -16.46
CA LEU A 463 33.09 -5.69 -15.18
C LEU A 463 34.60 -5.83 -15.37
N VAL A 464 35.05 -6.65 -16.31
CA VAL A 464 36.49 -6.83 -16.63
C VAL A 464 37.10 -5.52 -17.13
N GLN A 465 36.43 -4.82 -18.05
CA GLN A 465 36.89 -3.51 -18.54
C GLN A 465 37.04 -2.51 -17.39
N TRP A 466 36.08 -2.49 -16.46
CA TRP A 466 36.13 -1.61 -15.31
C TRP A 466 37.29 -1.98 -14.36
N GLN A 467 37.51 -3.25 -14.07
CA GLN A 467 38.65 -3.73 -13.26
C GLN A 467 39.99 -3.31 -13.90
N ASN A 468 40.14 -3.48 -15.21
CA ASN A 468 41.35 -3.10 -15.94
C ASN A 468 41.60 -1.59 -15.89
N SER A 469 40.55 -0.77 -15.98
CA SER A 469 40.69 0.70 -15.87
C SER A 469 41.19 1.14 -14.49
N GLN A 470 40.75 0.48 -13.42
CA GLN A 470 41.20 0.76 -12.05
C GLN A 470 42.65 0.32 -11.83
N ALA A 471 43.07 -0.80 -12.40
CA ALA A 471 44.46 -1.26 -12.34
C ALA A 471 45.41 -0.29 -13.06
N LYS A 472 45.01 0.25 -14.22
CA LYS A 472 45.79 1.27 -14.94
C LYS A 472 45.94 2.57 -14.13
N ASN A 473 44.87 3.02 -13.47
CA ASN A 473 44.89 4.23 -12.64
C ASN A 473 45.66 4.08 -11.32
N ARG A 474 45.96 2.86 -10.86
CA ARG A 474 46.82 2.61 -9.68
C ARG A 474 48.30 2.48 -10.03
N ARG A 475 48.62 2.26 -11.31
CA ARG A 475 49.99 2.16 -11.85
C ARG A 475 50.52 3.49 -12.39
N ARG A 476 49.62 4.47 -12.57
CA ARG A 476 49.92 5.88 -12.75
C ARG A 476 49.78 6.54 -11.39
#